data_AF-A0A0B4EK77-F1
#
_entry.id   AF-A0A0B4EK77-F1
#
_cell.length_a   1.000
_cell.length_b   1.000
_cell.length_c   1.000
_cell.angle_alpha   90.00
_cell.angle_beta   90.00
_cell.angle_gamma   90.00
#
_symmetry.space_group_name_H-M   'P 1'
#
loop_
_entity.id
_entity.type
_entity.pdbx_description
1 polymer ?
#
loop_
_entity_poly.entity_id
_entity_poly.type
_entity_poly.pdbx_seq_one_letter_code
_entity_poly.pdbx_strand_id
1 'polypeptide(L)'
;MVRPNRSAKGGQAMSEKPGNQTPNTPDVSETELRNMKVDELRQEAREEHISGASGLRKEELVKEVAKARQDGGDRGRDDAGSDGEDGEDLGAGPDGGKIRYGDDSSKSLKYSQEITSTEEEPEREGRSLATTHHEVIRQWAEERGGVPATVDGTEHGDHLGVLRIDFRDKDTNLREVSWEEWFKTFDERRLNFIYQEQRTDGSQSNFFRLENPDREDA
;
A
#
# COMPACT_ATOMS: atom_id res chain seq x y z
N MET A 1 -23.77 -24.03 68.33
CA MET A 1 -24.14 -22.68 68.80
C MET A 1 -22.87 -21.84 68.85
N VAL A 2 -22.82 -20.52 68.57
CA VAL A 2 -23.82 -19.55 68.06
C VAL A 2 -23.07 -18.33 67.47
N ARG A 3 -23.64 -17.64 66.47
CA ARG A 3 -23.20 -16.32 65.91
C ARG A 3 -23.84 -15.17 66.73
N PRO A 4 -23.35 -13.91 66.79
CA PRO A 4 -22.83 -13.07 65.66
C PRO A 4 -21.50 -12.35 66.05
N ASN A 5 -21.09 -11.11 65.69
CA ASN A 5 -21.72 -9.96 65.01
C ASN A 5 -20.71 -9.00 64.32
N ARG A 6 -21.24 -7.89 63.77
CA ARG A 6 -20.62 -6.84 62.95
C ARG A 6 -19.73 -5.83 63.69
N SER A 7 -18.71 -5.32 63.00
CA SER A 7 -18.43 -3.88 62.77
C SER A 7 -17.39 -3.71 61.63
N ALA A 8 -17.23 -2.56 60.95
CA ALA A 8 -18.21 -1.74 60.20
C ALA A 8 -17.48 -0.63 59.39
N LYS A 9 -17.78 -0.53 58.07
CA LYS A 9 -17.48 0.60 57.14
C LYS A 9 -16.02 0.94 56.75
N GLY A 10 -15.89 1.45 55.52
CA GLY A 10 -14.68 2.06 54.93
C GLY A 10 -13.83 1.05 54.13
N GLY A 11 -13.46 1.29 52.87
CA GLY A 11 -13.82 2.39 51.97
C GLY A 11 -12.96 2.38 50.69
N GLN A 12 -13.35 3.19 49.69
CA GLN A 12 -12.68 3.40 48.39
C GLN A 12 -12.77 2.25 47.36
N ALA A 13 -12.83 2.66 46.09
CA ALA A 13 -12.74 1.81 44.90
C ALA A 13 -11.37 2.06 44.21
N MET A 14 -11.28 1.79 42.90
CA MET A 14 -10.07 1.77 42.03
C MET A 14 -9.41 0.38 41.93
N SER A 15 -9.11 -0.18 40.75
CA SER A 15 -9.35 0.32 39.38
C SER A 15 -9.89 -0.75 38.45
N GLU A 16 -10.79 -0.35 37.55
CA GLU A 16 -11.09 -1.10 36.33
C GLU A 16 -9.86 -1.10 35.40
N LYS A 17 -9.66 -2.21 34.67
CA LYS A 17 -8.66 -2.28 33.59
C LYS A 17 -9.35 -2.28 32.22
N PRO A 18 -9.29 -1.16 31.48
CA PRO A 18 -9.01 -1.19 30.06
C PRO A 18 -7.48 -1.11 29.85
N GLY A 19 -6.88 -1.71 28.84
CA GLY A 19 -7.52 -2.43 27.72
C GLY A 19 -7.31 -1.80 26.35
N ASN A 20 -6.25 -1.01 26.16
CA ASN A 20 -5.53 -0.98 24.88
C ASN A 20 -4.12 -0.38 25.07
N GLN A 21 -3.08 -1.08 24.63
CA GLN A 21 -1.74 -0.56 24.39
C GLN A 21 -1.18 -1.24 23.14
N THR A 22 -1.47 -0.66 21.98
CA THR A 22 -0.70 -0.90 20.75
C THR A 22 0.60 -0.10 20.83
N PRO A 23 1.76 -0.65 20.42
CA PRO A 23 3.04 0.04 20.45
C PRO A 23 3.13 1.12 19.35
N ASN A 24 4.20 1.93 19.42
CA ASN A 24 4.61 2.93 18.41
C ASN A 24 3.65 4.11 18.19
N THR A 25 3.45 4.91 19.24
CA THR A 25 3.15 6.35 19.10
C THR A 25 4.11 7.12 20.03
N PRO A 26 4.72 8.25 19.61
CA PRO A 26 5.58 9.03 20.49
C PRO A 26 4.75 9.68 21.62
N ASP A 27 4.75 9.01 22.78
CA ASP A 27 3.81 9.17 23.90
C ASP A 27 3.60 10.60 24.42
N VAL A 28 4.59 11.48 24.24
CA VAL A 28 4.56 12.87 24.72
C VAL A 28 3.49 13.69 23.99
N SER A 29 3.54 13.73 22.65
CA SER A 29 2.73 14.64 21.84
C SER A 29 1.23 14.37 21.95
N GLU A 30 0.80 13.11 21.93
CA GLU A 30 -0.62 12.78 22.06
C GLU A 30 -1.11 12.94 23.50
N THR A 31 -0.29 12.59 24.50
CA THR A 31 -0.66 12.75 25.92
C THR A 31 -0.83 14.22 26.31
N GLU A 32 -0.01 15.13 25.79
CA GLU A 32 -0.21 16.57 25.99
C GLU A 32 -1.52 17.05 25.35
N LEU A 33 -1.79 16.69 24.09
CA LEU A 33 -3.06 17.01 23.41
C LEU A 33 -4.29 16.43 24.15
N ARG A 34 -4.20 15.21 24.70
CA ARG A 34 -5.25 14.60 25.54
C ARG A 34 -5.55 15.42 26.81
N ASN A 35 -4.62 16.24 27.31
CA ASN A 35 -4.83 17.08 28.49
C ASN A 35 -5.39 18.49 28.16
N MET A 36 -5.24 18.98 26.92
CA MET A 36 -5.78 20.29 26.48
C MET A 36 -7.31 20.34 26.47
N LYS A 37 -7.91 21.54 26.46
CA LYS A 37 -9.38 21.71 26.36
C LYS A 37 -9.85 21.48 24.93
N VAL A 38 -11.14 21.16 24.78
CA VAL A 38 -11.77 20.93 23.46
C VAL A 38 -11.72 22.20 22.60
N ASP A 39 -11.87 23.37 23.20
CA ASP A 39 -11.81 24.66 22.49
C ASP A 39 -10.39 25.00 22.02
N GLU A 40 -9.38 24.65 22.81
CA GLU A 40 -7.95 24.80 22.47
C GLU A 40 -7.59 23.86 21.31
N LEU A 41 -7.96 22.57 21.40
CA LEU A 41 -7.81 21.61 20.31
C LEU A 41 -8.55 22.02 19.02
N ARG A 42 -9.71 22.70 19.15
CA ARG A 42 -10.48 23.23 18.00
C ARG A 42 -9.88 24.50 17.40
N GLN A 43 -9.06 25.23 18.15
CA GLN A 43 -8.24 26.30 17.61
C GLN A 43 -7.02 25.71 16.89
N GLU A 44 -6.28 24.80 17.54
CA GLU A 44 -5.13 24.09 16.97
C GLU A 44 -5.49 23.44 15.63
N ALA A 45 -6.60 22.69 15.59
CA ALA A 45 -7.11 22.06 14.38
C ALA A 45 -7.49 23.03 13.24
N ARG A 46 -7.68 24.33 13.52
CA ARG A 46 -7.91 25.35 12.49
C ARG A 46 -6.61 25.98 12.00
N GLU A 47 -5.62 26.08 12.87
CA GLU A 47 -4.27 26.55 12.55
C GLU A 47 -3.52 25.48 11.72
N GLU A 48 -3.72 24.20 12.05
CA GLU A 48 -3.31 23.02 11.25
C GLU A 48 -4.26 22.71 10.05
N HIS A 49 -5.13 23.66 9.66
CA HIS A 49 -6.02 23.58 8.48
C HIS A 49 -7.00 22.37 8.39
N ILE A 50 -7.28 21.66 9.50
CA ILE A 50 -8.11 20.46 9.54
C ILE A 50 -9.59 20.77 9.30
N SER A 51 -10.06 20.45 8.10
CA SER A 51 -11.47 20.63 7.72
C SER A 51 -12.41 19.71 8.52
N GLY A 52 -13.56 20.22 8.97
CA GLY A 52 -14.54 19.46 9.75
C GLY A 52 -14.33 19.46 11.28
N ALA A 53 -13.18 19.89 11.79
CA ALA A 53 -12.81 19.87 13.22
C ALA A 53 -13.85 20.51 14.19
N SER A 54 -14.73 21.39 13.71
CA SER A 54 -15.79 22.00 14.51
C SER A 54 -16.95 21.05 14.87
N GLY A 55 -17.06 19.88 14.22
CA GLY A 55 -18.06 18.85 14.53
C GLY A 55 -17.54 17.71 15.43
N LEU A 56 -16.23 17.48 15.45
CA LEU A 56 -15.58 16.32 16.09
C LEU A 56 -15.67 16.32 17.62
N ARG A 57 -15.60 15.12 18.22
CA ARG A 57 -15.44 14.90 19.67
C ARG A 57 -13.99 15.12 20.09
N LYS A 58 -13.72 15.22 21.41
CA LYS A 58 -12.36 15.48 21.93
C LYS A 58 -11.34 14.46 21.44
N GLU A 59 -11.68 13.17 21.47
CA GLU A 59 -10.76 12.08 21.12
C GLU A 59 -10.41 12.09 19.62
N GLU A 60 -11.39 12.38 18.76
CA GLU A 60 -11.18 12.59 17.32
C GLU A 60 -10.34 13.84 17.06
N LEU A 61 -10.62 14.97 17.74
CA LEU A 61 -9.83 16.20 17.66
C LEU A 61 -8.36 15.99 18.06
N VAL A 62 -8.11 15.25 19.14
CA VAL A 62 -6.75 14.88 19.54
C VAL A 62 -6.07 14.06 18.46
N LYS A 63 -6.75 13.03 17.92
CA LYS A 63 -6.20 12.16 16.88
C LYS A 63 -5.85 12.93 15.61
N GLU A 64 -6.75 13.76 15.10
CA GLU A 64 -6.53 14.50 13.86
C GLU A 64 -5.45 15.59 14.04
N VAL A 65 -5.38 16.27 15.20
CA VAL A 65 -4.30 17.25 15.48
C VAL A 65 -2.94 16.57 15.69
N ALA A 66 -2.90 15.43 16.38
CA ALA A 66 -1.68 14.64 16.52
C ALA A 66 -1.18 14.15 15.17
N LYS A 67 -2.09 13.65 14.33
CA LYS A 67 -1.81 13.24 12.95
C LYS A 67 -1.30 14.40 12.10
N ALA A 68 -2.01 15.54 12.07
CA ALA A 68 -1.61 16.70 11.26
C ALA A 68 -0.21 17.22 11.62
N ARG A 69 0.14 17.22 12.92
CA ARG A 69 1.50 17.56 13.39
C ARG A 69 2.56 16.52 13.04
N GLN A 70 2.18 15.26 12.84
CA GLN A 70 3.06 14.20 12.35
C GLN A 70 3.28 14.30 10.83
N ASP A 71 2.19 14.41 10.04
CA ASP A 71 2.22 14.68 8.60
C ASP A 71 2.95 16.01 8.26
N GLY A 72 2.86 17.02 9.13
CA GLY A 72 3.59 18.29 8.99
C GLY A 72 5.09 18.21 9.28
N GLY A 73 5.54 17.17 9.98
CA GLY A 73 6.96 16.89 10.24
C GLY A 73 7.61 16.03 9.17
N ASP A 74 6.86 15.11 8.56
CA ASP A 74 7.41 14.14 7.61
C ASP A 74 7.43 14.65 6.16
N ARG A 75 8.59 15.18 5.76
CA ARG A 75 9.04 15.14 4.37
C ARG A 75 10.32 14.35 4.22
N GLY A 76 10.25 13.10 4.64
CA GLY A 76 11.15 12.04 4.20
C GLY A 76 11.75 11.25 5.34
N ARG A 77 11.50 9.92 5.25
CA ARG A 77 12.28 8.82 5.83
C ARG A 77 12.11 8.59 7.34
N ASP A 78 11.95 7.35 7.80
CA ASP A 78 12.09 6.03 7.15
C ASP A 78 11.08 5.02 7.77
N ASP A 79 11.03 3.84 7.16
CA ASP A 79 10.49 2.58 7.68
C ASP A 79 10.56 2.40 9.21
N ALA A 80 9.45 1.91 9.78
CA ALA A 80 9.33 1.50 11.18
C ALA A 80 8.29 0.37 11.28
N GLY A 81 8.67 -0.81 10.78
CA GLY A 81 7.77 -1.95 10.55
C GLY A 81 6.96 -2.45 11.75
N SER A 82 5.90 -3.17 11.42
CA SER A 82 5.06 -3.94 12.35
C SER A 82 5.10 -5.41 11.96
N ASP A 83 5.85 -6.25 12.69
CA ASP A 83 5.85 -7.70 12.50
C ASP A 83 4.42 -8.26 12.43
N GLY A 84 4.07 -8.93 11.31
CA GLY A 84 2.67 -9.24 10.99
C GLY A 84 2.46 -10.16 9.79
N GLU A 85 3.09 -11.34 9.80
CA GLU A 85 2.85 -12.49 8.90
C GLU A 85 3.40 -12.34 7.45
N ASP A 86 3.76 -13.48 6.84
CA ASP A 86 4.62 -13.57 5.65
C ASP A 86 3.94 -13.15 4.33
N GLY A 87 3.77 -11.84 4.14
CA GLY A 87 3.46 -11.23 2.85
C GLY A 87 4.06 -9.83 2.76
N GLU A 88 4.98 -9.62 1.81
CA GLU A 88 5.54 -8.28 1.55
C GLU A 88 4.37 -7.37 1.10
N ASP A 89 4.01 -6.30 1.80
CA ASP A 89 2.99 -5.36 1.30
C ASP A 89 3.62 -4.43 0.26
N LEU A 90 3.57 -4.85 -1.01
CA LEU A 90 4.11 -4.07 -2.13
C LEU A 90 3.16 -2.94 -2.53
N GLY A 91 1.93 -3.00 -2.04
CA GLY A 91 0.89 -1.99 -2.18
C GLY A 91 0.51 -1.66 -3.63
N ALA A 92 0.07 -0.43 -3.82
CA ALA A 92 -0.43 0.09 -5.09
C ALA A 92 0.63 0.74 -5.99
N GLY A 93 1.90 0.74 -5.57
CA GLY A 93 2.96 1.52 -6.20
C GLY A 93 2.76 3.05 -6.11
N PRO A 94 3.70 3.84 -6.62
CA PRO A 94 3.73 5.31 -6.46
C PRO A 94 2.60 6.03 -7.21
N ASP A 95 2.02 5.40 -8.24
CA ASP A 95 0.89 5.95 -9.02
C ASP A 95 -0.48 5.45 -8.53
N GLY A 96 -0.55 4.63 -7.47
CA GLY A 96 -1.82 4.13 -6.93
C GLY A 96 -2.58 3.21 -7.91
N GLY A 97 -1.85 2.32 -8.58
CA GLY A 97 -2.37 1.38 -9.58
C GLY A 97 -2.72 1.97 -10.95
N LYS A 98 -2.68 3.30 -11.10
CA LYS A 98 -3.18 4.01 -12.28
C LYS A 98 -2.30 3.82 -13.51
N ILE A 99 -2.92 3.80 -14.69
CA ILE A 99 -2.20 3.77 -15.97
C ILE A 99 -1.44 5.08 -16.13
N ARG A 100 -0.15 4.97 -16.44
CA ARG A 100 0.72 6.10 -16.77
C ARG A 100 0.46 6.51 -18.22
N TYR A 101 0.16 7.79 -18.45
CA TYR A 101 -0.11 8.35 -19.78
C TYR A 101 0.95 9.41 -20.16
N GLY A 102 1.22 9.49 -21.45
CA GLY A 102 2.19 10.39 -22.10
C GLY A 102 1.83 10.56 -23.59
N ASP A 103 2.52 11.45 -24.30
CA ASP A 103 2.17 11.81 -25.68
C ASP A 103 2.25 10.61 -26.65
N ASP A 104 3.20 9.70 -26.45
CA ASP A 104 3.41 8.51 -27.29
C ASP A 104 2.56 7.28 -26.87
N SER A 105 1.78 7.40 -25.79
CA SER A 105 0.99 6.31 -25.19
C SER A 105 0.18 5.52 -26.22
N SER A 106 0.41 4.20 -26.25
CA SER A 106 -0.07 3.34 -27.31
C SER A 106 -1.60 3.35 -27.42
N LYS A 107 -2.11 3.28 -28.65
CA LYS A 107 -3.55 3.19 -28.94
C LYS A 107 -4.21 1.97 -28.27
N SER A 108 -3.44 0.92 -27.93
CA SER A 108 -3.96 -0.24 -27.18
C SER A 108 -4.27 0.05 -25.71
N LEU A 109 -3.55 0.97 -25.04
CA LEU A 109 -3.88 1.38 -23.67
C LEU A 109 -5.29 1.97 -23.59
N LYS A 110 -5.69 2.74 -24.61
CA LYS A 110 -6.99 3.43 -24.69
C LYS A 110 -8.21 2.50 -24.84
N TYR A 111 -7.97 1.18 -24.99
CA TYR A 111 -9.00 0.14 -24.99
C TYR A 111 -8.80 -0.93 -23.91
N SER A 112 -7.65 -0.89 -23.21
CA SER A 112 -7.44 -1.71 -22.02
C SER A 112 -8.34 -1.20 -20.89
N GLN A 113 -8.64 -2.06 -19.92
CA GLN A 113 -9.30 -1.64 -18.68
C GLN A 113 -8.20 -1.28 -17.66
N GLU A 114 -8.32 -0.09 -17.03
CA GLU A 114 -7.52 0.24 -15.83
C GLU A 114 -7.98 -0.66 -14.69
N ILE A 115 -7.02 -1.27 -13.98
CA ILE A 115 -7.23 -2.09 -12.79
C ILE A 115 -6.45 -1.45 -11.65
N THR A 116 -7.14 -0.85 -10.68
CA THR A 116 -6.52 -0.15 -9.53
C THR A 116 -6.57 -0.92 -8.21
N SER A 117 -7.12 -2.14 -8.18
CA SER A 117 -7.25 -2.96 -6.97
C SER A 117 -7.19 -4.44 -7.34
N THR A 118 -6.81 -5.30 -6.40
CA THR A 118 -6.86 -6.77 -6.56
C THR A 118 -8.29 -7.33 -6.57
N GLU A 119 -9.27 -6.55 -6.10
CA GLU A 119 -10.70 -6.86 -6.12
C GLU A 119 -11.40 -6.47 -7.45
N GLU A 120 -10.70 -5.85 -8.40
CA GLU A 120 -11.30 -5.36 -9.67
C GLU A 120 -11.29 -6.43 -10.78
N GLU A 121 -12.45 -7.01 -11.06
CA GLU A 121 -12.62 -8.02 -12.11
C GLU A 121 -12.63 -7.44 -13.55
N PRO A 122 -12.22 -8.23 -14.58
CA PRO A 122 -12.36 -7.84 -15.98
C PRO A 122 -13.83 -7.67 -16.40
N GLU A 123 -14.20 -6.52 -17.00
CA GLU A 123 -15.54 -6.23 -17.53
C GLU A 123 -16.04 -7.28 -18.56
N ARG A 124 -15.11 -8.02 -19.17
CA ARG A 124 -15.40 -9.18 -20.03
C ARG A 124 -14.17 -10.08 -20.20
N GLU A 125 -14.43 -11.36 -20.44
CA GLU A 125 -13.43 -12.35 -20.80
C GLU A 125 -12.60 -11.93 -22.04
N GLY A 126 -11.32 -12.32 -22.05
CA GLY A 126 -10.40 -12.04 -23.15
C GLY A 126 -10.04 -10.56 -23.38
N ARG A 127 -10.46 -9.62 -22.51
CA ARG A 127 -10.03 -8.21 -22.60
C ARG A 127 -8.56 -8.07 -22.18
N SER A 128 -7.88 -7.08 -22.76
CA SER A 128 -6.62 -6.58 -22.23
C SER A 128 -6.86 -5.70 -21.01
N LEU A 129 -6.12 -5.97 -19.94
CA LEU A 129 -6.09 -5.19 -18.71
C LEU A 129 -4.78 -4.39 -18.67
N ALA A 130 -4.76 -3.29 -17.91
CA ALA A 130 -3.56 -2.51 -17.68
C ALA A 130 -3.55 -1.93 -16.26
N THR A 131 -2.39 -1.99 -15.61
CA THR A 131 -2.20 -1.54 -14.22
C THR A 131 -0.77 -1.06 -13.97
N THR A 132 -0.58 -0.36 -12.86
CA THR A 132 0.73 -0.17 -12.22
C THR A 132 0.77 -0.72 -10.78
N HIS A 133 -0.29 -1.40 -10.33
CA HIS A 133 -0.45 -1.83 -8.94
C HIS A 133 0.41 -3.06 -8.64
N HIS A 134 1.31 -2.96 -7.66
CA HIS A 134 2.29 -4.02 -7.41
C HIS A 134 1.63 -5.33 -6.96
N GLU A 135 0.68 -5.28 -6.02
CA GLU A 135 -0.07 -6.49 -5.62
C GLU A 135 -0.82 -7.16 -6.79
N VAL A 136 -1.46 -6.40 -7.69
CA VAL A 136 -2.16 -6.97 -8.85
C VAL A 136 -1.17 -7.69 -9.76
N ILE A 137 -0.01 -7.09 -10.02
CA ILE A 137 1.04 -7.66 -10.86
C ILE A 137 1.67 -8.91 -10.21
N ARG A 138 1.90 -8.87 -8.88
CA ARG A 138 2.40 -10.01 -8.11
C ARG A 138 1.42 -11.17 -8.13
N GLN A 139 0.19 -10.95 -7.66
CA GLN A 139 -0.82 -12.00 -7.51
C GLN A 139 -1.16 -12.62 -8.88
N TRP A 140 -1.24 -11.81 -9.94
CA TRP A 140 -1.39 -12.29 -11.32
C TRP A 140 -0.26 -13.24 -11.73
N ALA A 141 1.00 -12.88 -11.45
CA ALA A 141 2.16 -13.69 -11.79
C ALA A 141 2.22 -14.98 -10.96
N GLU A 142 2.04 -14.90 -9.64
CA GLU A 142 2.20 -16.02 -8.71
C GLU A 142 1.09 -17.08 -8.89
N GLU A 143 -0.16 -16.68 -9.15
CA GLU A 143 -1.24 -17.60 -9.58
C GLU A 143 -0.86 -18.39 -10.85
N ARG A 144 -0.02 -17.79 -11.70
CA ARG A 144 0.47 -18.36 -12.96
C ARG A 144 1.79 -19.12 -12.80
N GLY A 145 2.30 -19.29 -11.58
CA GLY A 145 3.60 -19.89 -11.29
C GLY A 145 4.77 -19.06 -11.82
N GLY A 146 4.57 -17.74 -11.89
CA GLY A 146 5.51 -16.77 -12.45
C GLY A 146 6.36 -16.09 -11.38
N VAL A 147 7.69 -16.08 -11.57
CA VAL A 147 8.64 -15.36 -10.71
C VAL A 147 9.21 -14.11 -11.41
N PRO A 148 9.45 -13.01 -10.68
CA PRO A 148 10.07 -11.82 -11.25
C PRO A 148 11.52 -12.08 -11.69
N ALA A 149 11.84 -11.65 -12.92
CA ALA A 149 13.14 -11.93 -13.54
C ALA A 149 13.65 -10.76 -14.39
N THR A 150 14.95 -10.80 -14.72
CA THR A 150 15.59 -9.93 -15.71
C THR A 150 16.39 -10.74 -16.73
N VAL A 151 16.60 -10.22 -17.94
CA VAL A 151 17.45 -10.85 -18.95
C VAL A 151 18.91 -10.50 -18.70
N ASP A 152 19.75 -11.49 -18.43
CA ASP A 152 21.19 -11.30 -18.17
C ASP A 152 21.88 -10.56 -19.32
N GLY A 153 22.80 -9.65 -18.98
CA GLY A 153 23.57 -8.88 -19.97
C GLY A 153 22.79 -7.81 -20.73
N THR A 154 21.53 -7.55 -20.35
CA THR A 154 20.75 -6.39 -20.86
C THR A 154 20.68 -5.22 -19.86
N GLU A 155 21.39 -5.34 -18.73
CA GLU A 155 21.52 -4.35 -17.66
C GLU A 155 22.24 -3.08 -18.14
N HIS A 156 21.93 -1.93 -17.52
CA HIS A 156 22.52 -0.65 -17.93
C HIS A 156 22.76 0.27 -16.72
N GLY A 157 24.04 0.51 -16.42
CA GLY A 157 24.43 1.12 -15.14
C GLY A 157 24.02 0.22 -13.97
N ASP A 158 23.50 0.84 -12.91
CA ASP A 158 23.09 0.18 -11.67
C ASP A 158 21.63 -0.34 -11.68
N HIS A 159 20.99 -0.42 -12.85
CA HIS A 159 19.58 -0.83 -13.02
C HIS A 159 19.45 -2.18 -13.75
N LEU A 160 18.45 -2.98 -13.36
CA LEU A 160 18.13 -4.27 -14.00
C LEU A 160 17.92 -4.12 -15.52
N GLY A 161 18.13 -5.20 -16.28
CA GLY A 161 17.96 -5.22 -17.73
C GLY A 161 16.50 -5.19 -18.20
N VAL A 162 16.19 -5.98 -19.22
CA VAL A 162 14.80 -6.20 -19.67
C VAL A 162 14.06 -6.98 -18.59
N LEU A 163 13.09 -6.34 -17.94
CA LEU A 163 12.21 -6.98 -16.96
C LEU A 163 11.34 -8.06 -17.61
N ARG A 164 11.16 -9.16 -16.89
CA ARG A 164 10.38 -10.35 -17.28
C ARG A 164 9.68 -10.96 -16.08
N ILE A 165 8.75 -11.86 -16.35
CA ILE A 165 8.27 -12.88 -15.42
C ILE A 165 8.65 -14.22 -16.07
N ASP A 166 9.37 -15.10 -15.37
CA ASP A 166 9.58 -16.48 -15.84
C ASP A 166 8.48 -17.39 -15.28
N PHE A 167 7.85 -18.18 -16.15
CA PHE A 167 6.75 -19.10 -15.82
C PHE A 167 7.19 -20.57 -15.98
N ARG A 168 8.49 -20.85 -15.84
CA ARG A 168 9.10 -22.15 -16.14
C ARG A 168 10.20 -22.50 -15.15
N ASP A 169 10.45 -23.80 -15.02
CA ASP A 169 11.75 -24.31 -14.60
C ASP A 169 12.84 -23.97 -15.63
N LYS A 170 13.40 -22.76 -15.50
CA LYS A 170 14.70 -22.30 -16.02
C LYS A 170 14.78 -22.08 -17.54
N ASP A 171 14.32 -20.91 -17.99
CA ASP A 171 14.84 -20.35 -19.24
C ASP A 171 16.26 -19.78 -18.99
N THR A 172 17.30 -20.34 -19.61
CA THR A 172 18.72 -20.22 -19.15
C THR A 172 19.38 -18.84 -19.32
N ASN A 173 18.60 -17.82 -19.68
CA ASN A 173 19.06 -16.43 -19.85
C ASN A 173 18.28 -15.44 -18.96
N LEU A 174 17.45 -15.97 -18.07
CA LEU A 174 16.69 -15.21 -17.08
C LEU A 174 17.32 -15.37 -15.70
N ARG A 175 17.59 -14.23 -15.06
CA ARG A 175 18.04 -14.12 -13.68
C ARG A 175 16.85 -13.71 -12.82
N GLU A 176 16.48 -14.56 -11.87
CA GLU A 176 15.50 -14.26 -10.82
C GLU A 176 15.96 -13.05 -9.99
N VAL A 177 15.02 -12.21 -9.58
CA VAL A 177 15.23 -11.00 -8.77
C VAL A 177 14.17 -10.93 -7.67
N SER A 178 14.33 -10.05 -6.68
CA SER A 178 13.22 -9.76 -5.76
C SER A 178 12.09 -8.98 -6.47
N TRP A 179 10.87 -9.08 -5.93
CA TRP A 179 9.78 -8.19 -6.36
C TRP A 179 10.14 -6.72 -6.14
N GLU A 180 10.82 -6.36 -5.04
CA GLU A 180 11.27 -4.99 -4.77
C GLU A 180 12.17 -4.43 -5.89
N GLU A 181 13.23 -5.15 -6.28
CA GLU A 181 14.13 -4.73 -7.37
C GLU A 181 13.41 -4.61 -8.72
N TRP A 182 12.46 -5.52 -8.98
CA TRP A 182 11.64 -5.53 -10.18
C TRP A 182 10.72 -4.30 -10.23
N PHE A 183 9.95 -4.04 -9.16
CA PHE A 183 9.02 -2.92 -9.07
C PHE A 183 9.73 -1.57 -9.03
N LYS A 184 10.86 -1.47 -8.31
CA LYS A 184 11.75 -0.29 -8.39
C LYS A 184 12.14 0.01 -9.84
N THR A 185 12.58 -0.98 -10.59
CA THR A 185 12.96 -0.79 -12.01
C THR A 185 11.75 -0.46 -12.90
N PHE A 186 10.57 -1.01 -12.59
CA PHE A 186 9.30 -0.74 -13.28
C PHE A 186 8.83 0.71 -13.07
N ASP A 187 8.96 1.24 -11.86
CA ASP A 187 8.60 2.60 -11.48
C ASP A 187 9.60 3.66 -11.95
N GLU A 188 10.91 3.42 -11.77
CA GLU A 188 11.98 4.28 -12.30
C GLU A 188 11.85 4.47 -13.82
N ARG A 189 11.30 3.48 -14.51
CA ARG A 189 11.04 3.49 -15.96
C ARG A 189 9.59 3.81 -16.32
N ARG A 190 8.75 4.22 -15.37
CA ARG A 190 7.35 4.63 -15.56
C ARG A 190 6.55 3.66 -16.44
N LEU A 191 6.75 2.36 -16.23
CA LEU A 191 6.15 1.33 -17.09
C LEU A 191 4.67 1.11 -16.77
N ASN A 192 3.91 0.71 -17.79
CA ASN A 192 2.57 0.16 -17.70
C ASN A 192 2.63 -1.37 -17.81
N PHE A 193 1.97 -2.09 -16.92
CA PHE A 193 1.81 -3.54 -17.02
C PHE A 193 0.53 -3.86 -17.79
N ILE A 194 0.64 -4.22 -19.07
CA ILE A 194 -0.49 -4.59 -19.92
C ILE A 194 -0.59 -6.11 -19.97
N TYR A 195 -1.73 -6.69 -19.63
CA TYR A 195 -1.89 -8.13 -19.45
C TYR A 195 -3.27 -8.64 -19.91
N GLN A 196 -3.52 -9.93 -19.72
CA GLN A 196 -4.79 -10.59 -20.01
C GLN A 196 -5.01 -11.74 -19.02
N GLU A 197 -6.22 -11.86 -18.47
CA GLU A 197 -6.56 -12.98 -17.57
C GLU A 197 -6.63 -14.31 -18.28
N GLN A 198 -7.48 -14.37 -19.31
CA GLN A 198 -7.86 -15.58 -20.02
C GLN A 198 -7.76 -15.37 -21.53
N ARG A 199 -7.39 -16.42 -22.25
CA ARG A 199 -7.48 -16.48 -23.71
C ARG A 199 -8.92 -16.72 -24.17
N THR A 200 -9.16 -16.59 -25.47
CA THR A 200 -10.48 -16.78 -26.12
C THR A 200 -11.07 -18.19 -25.96
N ASP A 201 -10.31 -19.16 -25.46
CA ASP A 201 -10.76 -20.53 -25.15
C ASP A 201 -11.05 -20.77 -23.66
N GLY A 202 -10.97 -19.73 -22.82
CA GLY A 202 -11.10 -19.82 -21.36
C GLY A 202 -9.84 -20.34 -20.66
N SER A 203 -8.72 -20.52 -21.36
CA SER A 203 -7.46 -20.91 -20.72
C SER A 203 -6.75 -19.71 -20.08
N GLN A 204 -6.18 -19.92 -18.89
CA GLN A 204 -5.35 -18.95 -18.18
C GLN A 204 -4.22 -18.41 -19.07
N SER A 205 -4.14 -17.09 -19.21
CA SER A 205 -3.20 -16.43 -20.10
C SER A 205 -1.99 -15.91 -19.32
N ASN A 206 -0.79 -16.27 -19.79
CA ASN A 206 0.49 -15.74 -19.29
C ASN A 206 0.98 -14.58 -20.19
N PHE A 207 0.06 -13.94 -20.93
CA PHE A 207 0.39 -12.82 -21.80
C PHE A 207 0.49 -11.52 -20.98
N PHE A 208 1.69 -10.95 -20.98
CA PHE A 208 1.92 -9.57 -20.55
C PHE A 208 2.85 -8.84 -21.53
N ARG A 209 2.74 -7.51 -21.57
CA ARG A 209 3.67 -6.58 -22.21
C ARG A 209 3.91 -5.43 -21.24
N LEU A 210 5.18 -5.07 -21.09
CA LEU A 210 5.57 -3.78 -20.51
C LEU A 210 5.59 -2.72 -21.62
N GLU A 211 4.99 -1.57 -21.35
CA GLU A 211 5.00 -0.39 -22.22
C GLU A 211 5.48 0.83 -21.42
N ASN A 212 6.11 1.79 -22.08
CA ASN A 212 6.46 3.09 -21.50
C ASN A 212 5.70 4.15 -22.30
N PRO A 213 4.89 5.01 -21.66
CA PRO A 213 4.01 5.95 -22.34
C PRO A 213 4.72 7.23 -22.81
N ASP A 214 5.97 7.42 -22.39
CA ASP A 214 6.85 8.56 -22.65
C ASP A 214 8.00 8.18 -23.62
N ARG A 215 7.85 7.08 -24.37
CA ARG A 215 8.87 6.55 -25.28
C ARG A 215 8.25 5.92 -26.54
N GLU A 216 8.56 6.48 -27.71
CA GLU A 216 8.32 5.85 -29.01
C GLU A 216 8.87 4.40 -29.06
N ASP A 217 8.08 3.45 -29.57
CA ASP A 217 8.46 2.04 -29.79
C ASP A 217 9.79 1.97 -30.58
N ALA A 218 10.77 1.19 -30.07
CA ALA A 218 12.17 1.16 -30.52
C ALA A 218 12.60 -0.21 -31.05
#